data_AF-A0A3G2J6Q2-F1
#
_entry.id   AF-A0A3G2J6Q2-F1
#
_cell.length_a   1.000
_cell.length_b   1.000
_cell.length_c   1.000
_cell.angle_alpha   90.00
_cell.angle_beta   90.00
_cell.angle_gamma   90.00
#
_symmetry.space_group_name_H-M   'P 1'
#
loop_
_entity.id
_entity.type
_entity.pdbx_description
1 polymer ?
#
loop_
_entity_poly.entity_id
_entity_poly.type
_entity_poly.pdbx_seq_one_letter_code
_entity_poly.pdbx_strand_id
1 'polypeptide(L)'
;MEREAAGRLIGLLRLRLHALNDLHLTLKHVHWNVIGPHFIAVHEMIDPQVDQVREMADDVAERIAALGGIAQGTPGALVKERTWDDYSIGRADAIAHLGALDLVYTGLIEGVRAAVKEAGEIDPATEDLLIGQLRDLEQFQWFVRAHLESSRGTLATGDAHSEEEAAAKGAELS
;
A
#
# COMPACT_ATOMS: atom_id res chain seq x y z
N MET A 1 29.34 -0.46 4.20
CA MET A 1 28.31 -0.45 5.27
C MET A 1 28.67 -1.51 6.30
N GLU A 2 28.54 -1.22 7.59
CA GLU A 2 28.77 -2.20 8.68
C GLU A 2 27.71 -3.31 8.66
N ARG A 3 28.08 -4.53 9.08
CA ARG A 3 27.21 -5.71 8.98
C ARG A 3 25.90 -5.58 9.77
N GLU A 4 25.94 -4.88 10.90
CA GLU A 4 24.76 -4.61 11.73
C GLU A 4 23.81 -3.62 11.04
N ALA A 5 24.35 -2.53 10.49
CA ALA A 5 23.60 -1.54 9.72
C ALA A 5 22.92 -2.16 8.49
N ALA A 6 23.63 -3.04 7.78
CA ALA A 6 23.07 -3.81 6.66
C ALA A 6 21.89 -4.69 7.13
N GLY A 7 22.05 -5.39 8.25
CA GLY A 7 21.01 -6.24 8.83
C GLY A 7 19.73 -5.48 9.18
N ARG A 8 19.87 -4.27 9.74
CA ARG A 8 18.71 -3.40 10.05
C ARG A 8 17.96 -2.99 8.78
N LEU A 9 18.68 -2.48 7.77
CA LEU A 9 18.06 -2.12 6.47
C LEU A 9 17.38 -3.31 5.79
N ILE A 10 18.01 -4.49 5.82
CA ILE A 10 17.43 -5.70 5.25
C ILE A 10 16.13 -6.06 5.96
N GLY A 11 16.07 -5.96 7.29
CA GLY A 11 14.85 -6.20 8.06
C GLY A 11 13.75 -5.20 7.73
N LEU A 12 14.09 -3.91 7.63
CA LEU A 12 13.19 -2.84 7.26
C LEU A 12 12.60 -3.05 5.86
N LEU A 13 13.46 -3.29 4.86
CA LEU A 13 13.07 -3.52 3.48
C LEU A 13 12.27 -4.82 3.31
N ARG A 14 12.55 -5.87 4.10
CA ARG A 14 11.75 -7.10 4.07
C ARG A 14 10.29 -6.83 4.41
N LEU A 15 10.03 -6.03 5.45
CA LEU A 15 8.66 -5.67 5.80
C LEU A 15 8.00 -4.82 4.70
N ARG A 16 8.76 -3.95 4.01
CA ARG A 16 8.26 -3.20 2.84
C ARG A 16 7.95 -4.12 1.65
N LEU A 17 8.81 -5.10 1.37
CA LEU A 17 8.57 -6.12 0.35
C LEU A 17 7.28 -6.91 0.62
N HIS A 18 7.03 -7.28 1.88
CA HIS A 18 5.77 -7.94 2.26
C HIS A 18 4.57 -7.03 2.06
N ALA A 19 4.67 -5.76 2.46
CA ALA A 19 3.59 -4.78 2.29
C ALA A 19 3.25 -4.52 0.81
N LEU A 20 4.25 -4.38 -0.05
CA LEU A 20 4.04 -4.18 -1.50
C LEU A 20 3.46 -5.43 -2.17
N ASN A 21 3.91 -6.62 -1.76
CA ASN A 21 3.37 -7.89 -2.28
C ASN A 21 1.90 -8.10 -1.88
N ASP A 22 1.57 -7.79 -0.63
CA ASP A 22 0.19 -7.84 -0.14
C ASP A 22 -0.66 -6.80 -0.90
N LEU A 23 -0.15 -5.58 -1.06
CA LEU A 23 -0.85 -4.49 -1.73
C LEU A 23 -1.22 -4.80 -3.19
N HIS A 24 -0.30 -5.31 -4.03
CA HIS A 24 -0.68 -5.58 -5.43
C HIS A 24 -1.70 -6.72 -5.57
N LEU A 25 -1.71 -7.66 -4.62
CA LEU A 25 -2.75 -8.70 -4.54
C LEU A 25 -4.09 -8.10 -4.10
N THR A 26 -4.08 -7.26 -3.06
CA THR A 26 -5.26 -6.54 -2.57
C THR A 26 -5.85 -5.62 -3.63
N LEU A 27 -5.01 -4.87 -4.36
CA LEU A 27 -5.44 -4.05 -5.49
C LEU A 27 -6.11 -4.89 -6.58
N LYS A 28 -5.53 -6.03 -6.97
CA LYS A 28 -6.18 -6.92 -7.95
C LYS A 28 -7.47 -7.53 -7.44
N HIS A 29 -7.54 -7.85 -6.15
CA HIS A 29 -8.78 -8.27 -5.51
C HIS A 29 -9.87 -7.21 -5.62
N VAL A 30 -9.58 -5.95 -5.30
CA VAL A 30 -10.53 -4.83 -5.47
C VAL A 30 -10.94 -4.68 -6.95
N HIS A 31 -9.97 -4.69 -7.86
CA HIS A 31 -10.20 -4.55 -9.30
C HIS A 31 -11.18 -5.61 -9.86
N TRP A 32 -11.18 -6.84 -9.34
CA TRP A 32 -12.13 -7.87 -9.77
C TRP A 32 -13.49 -7.79 -9.07
N ASN A 33 -13.54 -7.29 -7.84
CA ASN A 33 -14.71 -7.39 -6.97
C ASN A 33 -15.54 -6.10 -6.85
N VAL A 34 -15.09 -5.02 -7.50
CA VAL A 34 -15.85 -3.77 -7.62
C VAL A 34 -17.12 -3.94 -8.48
N ILE A 35 -18.22 -3.35 -8.02
CA ILE A 35 -19.48 -3.19 -8.77
C ILE A 35 -19.97 -1.74 -8.69
N GLY A 36 -21.09 -1.45 -9.36
CA GLY A 36 -21.81 -0.17 -9.22
C GLY A 36 -21.63 0.80 -10.39
N PRO A 37 -22.21 2.01 -10.30
CA PRO A 37 -22.21 3.00 -11.39
C PRO A 37 -20.80 3.44 -11.82
N HIS A 38 -19.83 3.37 -10.91
CA HIS A 38 -18.44 3.77 -11.13
C HIS A 38 -17.51 2.61 -11.50
N PHE A 39 -18.07 1.41 -11.77
CA PHE A 39 -17.33 0.17 -12.02
C PHE A 39 -16.11 0.36 -12.93
N ILE A 40 -16.32 0.80 -14.18
CA ILE A 40 -15.24 0.81 -15.18
C ILE A 40 -14.15 1.81 -14.83
N ALA A 41 -14.52 2.96 -14.26
CA ALA A 41 -13.56 3.99 -13.88
C ALA A 41 -12.60 3.49 -12.80
N VAL A 42 -13.12 2.89 -11.73
CA VAL A 42 -12.29 2.37 -10.64
C VAL A 42 -11.55 1.10 -11.06
N HIS A 43 -12.20 0.22 -11.83
CA HIS A 43 -11.57 -0.98 -12.38
C HIS A 43 -10.33 -0.65 -13.22
N GLU A 44 -10.43 0.30 -14.15
CA GLU A 44 -9.30 0.71 -15.00
C GLU A 44 -8.29 1.60 -14.26
N MET A 45 -8.72 2.38 -13.27
CA MET A 45 -7.82 3.20 -12.44
C MET A 45 -6.82 2.34 -11.63
N ILE A 46 -7.23 1.15 -11.21
CA ILE A 46 -6.41 0.29 -10.33
C ILE A 46 -5.26 -0.39 -11.09
N ASP A 47 -5.41 -0.70 -12.38
CA ASP A 47 -4.42 -1.50 -13.11
C ASP A 47 -3.03 -0.85 -13.23
N PRO A 48 -2.91 0.43 -13.63
CA PRO A 48 -1.61 1.10 -13.64
C PRO A 48 -0.94 1.11 -12.26
N GLN A 49 -1.73 1.20 -11.18
CA GLN A 49 -1.21 1.15 -9.82
C GLN A 49 -0.70 -0.24 -9.45
N VAL A 50 -1.39 -1.31 -9.87
CA VAL A 50 -0.92 -2.68 -9.66
C VAL A 50 0.44 -2.89 -10.29
N ASP A 51 0.62 -2.44 -11.54
CA ASP A 51 1.88 -2.58 -12.26
C ASP A 51 3.00 -1.78 -11.56
N GLN A 52 2.71 -0.54 -11.17
CA GLN A 52 3.68 0.28 -10.44
C GLN A 52 4.09 -0.34 -9.09
N VAL A 53 3.14 -0.86 -8.30
CA VAL A 53 3.44 -1.51 -7.01
C VAL A 53 4.26 -2.78 -7.19
N ARG A 54 4.08 -3.51 -8.30
CA ARG A 54 4.91 -4.68 -8.61
C ARG A 54 6.34 -4.28 -8.94
N GLU A 55 6.54 -3.20 -9.69
CA GLU A 55 7.88 -2.62 -9.94
C GLU A 55 8.53 -2.19 -8.63
N MET A 56 7.79 -1.51 -7.75
CA MET A 56 8.28 -1.13 -6.41
C MET A 56 8.72 -2.34 -5.57
N ALA A 57 7.97 -3.45 -5.66
CA ALA A 57 8.31 -4.68 -4.93
C ALA A 57 9.61 -5.31 -5.47
N ASP A 58 9.81 -5.31 -6.78
CA ASP A 58 11.03 -5.78 -7.44
C ASP A 58 12.24 -4.93 -7.01
N ASP A 59 12.13 -3.60 -7.12
CA ASP A 59 13.14 -2.65 -6.68
C ASP A 59 13.59 -2.88 -5.22
N VAL A 60 12.63 -3.09 -4.31
CA VAL A 60 12.92 -3.38 -2.89
C VAL A 60 13.60 -4.74 -2.72
N ALA A 61 13.15 -5.77 -3.45
CA ALA A 61 13.74 -7.10 -3.40
C ALA A 61 15.18 -7.09 -3.92
N GLU A 62 15.45 -6.43 -5.05
CA GLU A 62 16.79 -6.27 -5.59
C GLU A 62 17.66 -5.43 -4.66
N ARG A 63 17.11 -4.40 -4.00
CA ARG A 63 17.85 -3.65 -2.97
C ARG A 63 18.25 -4.53 -1.80
N ILE A 64 17.38 -5.40 -1.30
CA ILE A 64 17.71 -6.38 -0.25
C ILE A 64 18.87 -7.27 -0.70
N ALA A 65 18.80 -7.79 -1.93
CA ALA A 65 19.85 -8.65 -2.49
C ALA A 65 21.18 -7.90 -2.64
N ALA A 66 21.16 -6.65 -3.10
CA ALA A 66 22.34 -5.79 -3.23
C ALA A 66 23.01 -5.49 -1.89
N LEU A 67 22.24 -5.43 -0.79
CA LEU A 67 22.75 -5.31 0.58
C LEU A 67 23.29 -6.64 1.15
N GLY A 68 23.21 -7.73 0.38
CA GLY A 68 23.67 -9.07 0.75
C GLY A 68 22.64 -9.90 1.53
N GLY A 69 21.37 -9.45 1.54
CA GLY A 69 20.26 -10.14 2.19
C GLY A 69 19.55 -11.16 1.28
N ILE A 70 18.58 -11.86 1.87
CA ILE A 70 17.66 -12.74 1.13
C ILE A 70 16.31 -12.02 1.04
N ALA A 71 15.88 -11.71 -0.19
CA ALA A 71 14.54 -11.17 -0.45
C ALA A 71 13.51 -12.31 -0.37
N GLN A 72 12.71 -12.34 0.69
CA GLN A 72 11.70 -13.38 0.91
C GLN A 72 10.37 -13.00 0.26
N GLY A 73 10.17 -13.39 -1.00
CA GLY A 73 8.94 -13.09 -1.76
C GLY A 73 7.82 -14.14 -1.68
N THR A 74 7.99 -15.22 -0.91
CA THR A 74 7.01 -16.32 -0.89
C THR A 74 5.75 -15.97 -0.08
N PRO A 75 4.54 -16.40 -0.48
CA PRO A 75 3.30 -16.11 0.24
C PRO A 75 3.31 -16.51 1.72
N GLY A 76 3.89 -17.67 2.04
CA GLY A 76 3.98 -18.13 3.43
C GLY A 76 4.87 -17.25 4.32
N ALA A 77 5.90 -16.61 3.76
CA ALA A 77 6.73 -15.65 4.50
C ALA A 77 5.95 -14.36 4.75
N LEU A 78 5.27 -13.83 3.73
CA LEU A 78 4.41 -12.66 3.83
C LEU A 78 3.36 -12.84 4.93
N VAL A 79 2.56 -13.91 4.86
CA VAL A 79 1.47 -14.16 5.84
C VAL A 79 2.00 -14.32 7.25
N LYS A 80 3.19 -14.92 7.40
CA LYS A 80 3.82 -15.13 8.71
C LYS A 80 4.33 -13.83 9.33
N GLU A 81 4.81 -12.90 8.52
CA GLU A 81 5.55 -11.72 8.99
C GLU A 81 4.76 -10.41 8.91
N ARG A 82 3.63 -10.37 8.18
CA ARG A 82 2.78 -9.19 8.14
C ARG A 82 2.24 -8.84 9.54
N THR A 83 2.11 -7.54 9.81
CA THR A 83 1.64 -7.00 11.09
C THR A 83 0.25 -6.40 10.98
N TRP A 84 -0.47 -6.74 9.92
CA TRP A 84 -1.82 -6.30 9.59
C TRP A 84 -2.67 -7.51 9.18
N ASP A 85 -3.99 -7.34 9.22
CA ASP A 85 -4.94 -8.36 8.84
C ASP A 85 -5.09 -8.46 7.32
N ASP A 86 -5.73 -9.54 6.85
CA ASP A 86 -6.08 -9.66 5.43
C ASP A 86 -7.16 -8.65 5.05
N TYR A 87 -7.19 -8.26 3.78
CA TYR A 87 -8.23 -7.36 3.28
C TYR A 87 -9.61 -8.03 3.39
N SER A 88 -10.51 -7.38 4.10
CA SER A 88 -11.77 -7.95 4.59
C SER A 88 -12.93 -7.85 3.59
N ILE A 89 -12.87 -6.89 2.66
CA ILE A 89 -14.01 -6.57 1.80
C ILE A 89 -14.10 -7.53 0.62
N GLY A 90 -15.22 -8.25 0.52
CA GLY A 90 -15.56 -9.10 -0.62
C GLY A 90 -16.05 -8.31 -1.83
N ARG A 91 -17.16 -8.72 -2.44
CA ARG A 91 -17.79 -7.98 -3.54
C ARG A 91 -18.55 -6.75 -3.01
N ALA A 92 -18.17 -5.56 -3.42
CA ALA A 92 -18.80 -4.31 -2.96
C ALA A 92 -18.81 -3.21 -4.04
N ASP A 93 -19.57 -2.14 -3.77
CA ASP A 93 -19.56 -0.95 -4.62
C ASP A 93 -18.16 -0.31 -4.67
N ALA A 94 -17.87 0.39 -5.77
CA ALA A 94 -16.64 1.13 -5.98
C ALA A 94 -16.27 2.04 -4.81
N ILE A 95 -17.19 2.86 -4.31
CA ILE A 95 -16.88 3.83 -3.25
C ILE A 95 -16.64 3.13 -1.91
N ALA A 96 -17.33 2.02 -1.65
CA ALA A 96 -17.06 1.16 -0.49
C ALA A 96 -15.63 0.61 -0.52
N HIS A 97 -15.21 0.05 -1.66
CA HIS A 97 -13.83 -0.43 -1.81
C HIS A 97 -12.80 0.68 -1.63
N LEU A 98 -13.05 1.87 -2.20
CA LEU A 98 -12.15 3.02 -2.05
C LEU A 98 -12.04 3.50 -0.60
N GLY A 99 -13.15 3.49 0.17
CA GLY A 99 -13.13 3.79 1.60
C GLY A 99 -12.20 2.85 2.37
N ALA A 100 -12.33 1.54 2.16
CA ALA A 100 -11.44 0.56 2.79
C ALA A 100 -9.99 0.67 2.29
N LEU A 101 -9.79 0.91 0.99
CA LEU A 101 -8.46 1.03 0.39
C LEU A 101 -7.69 2.25 0.92
N ASP A 102 -8.38 3.34 1.28
CA ASP A 102 -7.74 4.50 1.91
C ASP A 102 -7.09 4.16 3.26
N LEU A 103 -7.70 3.28 4.06
CA LEU A 103 -7.12 2.81 5.31
C LEU A 103 -5.89 1.94 5.06
N VAL A 104 -5.95 1.04 4.08
CA VAL A 104 -4.81 0.21 3.64
C VAL A 104 -3.64 1.10 3.24
N TYR A 105 -3.89 2.12 2.41
CA TYR A 105 -2.86 3.07 1.97
C TYR A 105 -2.32 3.90 3.13
N THR A 106 -3.16 4.31 4.07
CA THR A 106 -2.71 5.07 5.26
C THR A 106 -1.69 4.27 6.07
N GLY A 107 -1.99 3.01 6.40
CA GLY A 107 -1.05 2.16 7.14
C GLY A 107 0.24 1.86 6.35
N LEU A 108 0.12 1.62 5.04
CA LEU A 108 1.26 1.43 4.17
C LEU A 108 2.19 2.65 4.15
N ILE A 109 1.63 3.83 3.89
CA ILE A 109 2.35 5.11 3.77
C ILE A 109 3.03 5.48 5.08
N GLU A 110 2.36 5.31 6.22
CA GLU A 110 2.97 5.49 7.54
C GLU A 110 4.20 4.59 7.73
N GLY A 111 4.09 3.31 7.34
CA GLY A 111 5.21 2.38 7.38
C GLY A 111 6.36 2.77 6.44
N VAL A 112 6.07 3.31 5.24
CA VAL A 112 7.10 3.80 4.31
C VAL A 112 7.76 5.07 4.87
N ARG A 113 7.00 6.01 5.46
CA ARG A 113 7.56 7.22 6.10
C ARG A 113 8.50 6.88 7.25
N ALA A 114 8.14 5.89 8.08
CA ALA A 114 9.02 5.38 9.13
C ALA A 114 10.29 4.77 8.53
N ALA A 115 10.16 4.01 7.45
CA ALA A 115 11.29 3.39 6.77
C ALA A 115 12.24 4.41 6.10
N VAL A 116 11.70 5.45 5.47
CA VAL A 116 12.50 6.57 4.91
C VAL A 116 13.37 7.18 6.02
N LYS A 117 12.77 7.51 7.17
CA LYS A 117 13.48 8.11 8.29
C LYS A 117 14.62 7.21 8.79
N GLU A 118 14.36 5.92 8.97
CA GLU A 118 15.40 4.99 9.45
C GLU A 118 16.48 4.75 8.39
N ALA A 119 16.10 4.65 7.11
CA ALA A 119 17.05 4.45 6.03
C ALA A 119 18.00 5.64 5.85
N GLY A 120 17.52 6.88 6.02
CA GLY A 120 18.35 8.09 5.89
C GLY A 120 19.50 8.18 6.88
N GLU A 121 19.37 7.55 8.06
CA GLU A 121 20.44 7.47 9.05
C GLU A 121 21.53 6.44 8.69
N ILE A 122 21.27 5.56 7.72
CA ILE A 122 22.13 4.40 7.43
C ILE A 122 22.68 4.43 6.00
N ASP A 123 21.81 4.67 5.01
CA ASP A 123 22.12 4.52 3.59
C ASP A 123 21.22 5.41 2.71
N PRO A 124 21.75 6.56 2.26
CA PRO A 124 21.00 7.52 1.44
C PRO A 124 20.44 6.94 0.14
N ALA A 125 21.05 5.89 -0.42
CA ALA A 125 20.54 5.27 -1.65
C ALA A 125 19.26 4.46 -1.40
N THR A 126 19.16 3.79 -0.23
CA THR A 126 17.91 3.12 0.18
C THR A 126 16.85 4.14 0.57
N GLU A 127 17.25 5.24 1.22
CA GLU A 127 16.34 6.35 1.51
C GLU A 127 15.71 6.93 0.23
N ASP A 128 16.53 7.26 -0.78
CA ASP A 128 16.08 7.83 -2.05
C ASP A 128 15.05 6.92 -2.77
N LEU A 129 15.34 5.62 -2.82
CA LEU A 129 14.42 4.60 -3.34
C LEU A 129 13.05 4.68 -2.64
N LEU A 130 13.04 4.69 -1.30
CA LEU A 130 11.80 4.73 -0.52
C LEU A 130 11.08 6.09 -0.62
N ILE A 131 11.79 7.20 -0.76
CA ILE A 131 11.20 8.52 -1.01
C ILE A 131 10.47 8.55 -2.35
N GLY A 132 11.08 7.95 -3.39
CA GLY A 132 10.44 7.80 -4.69
C GLY A 132 9.10 7.07 -4.60
N GLN A 133 9.11 5.90 -3.96
CA GLN A 133 7.90 5.09 -3.75
C GLN A 133 6.86 5.81 -2.89
N LEU A 134 7.28 6.49 -1.82
CA LEU A 134 6.40 7.26 -0.94
C LEU A 134 5.59 8.30 -1.72
N ARG A 135 6.26 9.07 -2.58
CA ARG A 135 5.60 10.11 -3.40
C ARG A 135 4.52 9.52 -4.29
N ASP A 136 4.81 8.40 -4.93
CA ASP A 136 3.89 7.78 -5.88
C ASP A 136 2.71 7.11 -5.16
N LEU A 137 2.94 6.46 -4.02
CA LEU A 137 1.89 5.90 -3.16
C LEU A 137 0.94 6.98 -2.61
N GLU A 138 1.48 8.13 -2.19
CA GLU A 138 0.69 9.27 -1.73
C GLU A 138 -0.14 9.89 -2.85
N GLN A 139 0.40 9.92 -4.07
CA GLN A 139 -0.35 10.37 -5.24
C GLN A 139 -1.55 9.45 -5.53
N PHE A 140 -1.37 8.13 -5.45
CA PHE A 140 -2.50 7.21 -5.65
C PHE A 140 -3.52 7.28 -4.51
N GLN A 141 -3.06 7.42 -3.26
CA GLN A 141 -3.99 7.65 -2.14
C GLN A 141 -4.83 8.91 -2.37
N TRP A 142 -4.25 9.97 -2.95
CA TRP A 142 -5.01 11.14 -3.34
C TRP A 142 -6.08 10.81 -4.41
N PHE A 143 -5.77 10.01 -5.43
CA PHE A 143 -6.81 9.55 -6.38
C PHE A 143 -7.95 8.82 -5.68
N VAL A 144 -7.65 7.94 -4.71
CA VAL A 144 -8.66 7.26 -3.88
C VAL A 144 -9.50 8.28 -3.09
N ARG A 145 -8.84 9.17 -2.34
CA ARG A 145 -9.51 10.18 -1.50
C ARG A 145 -10.34 11.19 -2.28
N ALA A 146 -9.94 11.53 -3.50
CA ALA A 146 -10.71 12.42 -4.36
C ALA A 146 -12.12 11.90 -4.71
N HIS A 147 -12.34 10.58 -4.62
CA HIS A 147 -13.67 9.98 -4.77
C HIS A 147 -14.51 10.04 -3.48
N LEU A 148 -13.87 10.28 -2.33
CA LEU A 148 -14.44 10.25 -0.98
C LEU A 148 -14.58 11.65 -0.36
N GLU A 149 -13.99 12.66 -1.00
CA GLU A 149 -13.99 14.04 -0.53
C GLU A 149 -15.27 14.78 -0.93
N SER A 150 -15.79 15.57 0.00
CA SER A 150 -16.79 16.59 -0.32
C SER A 150 -16.12 17.84 -0.89
N SER A 151 -16.89 18.69 -1.57
CA SER A 151 -16.43 20.00 -2.08
C SER A 151 -15.91 20.96 -0.99
N ARG A 152 -16.09 20.61 0.29
CA ARG A 152 -15.57 21.34 1.45
C ARG A 152 -14.20 20.83 1.91
N GLY A 153 -13.61 19.84 1.22
CA GLY A 153 -12.34 19.21 1.58
C GLY A 153 -12.44 18.29 2.79
N THR A 154 -13.62 17.77 3.10
CA THR A 154 -13.84 16.81 4.19
C THR A 154 -13.95 15.41 3.62
N LEU A 155 -13.15 14.49 4.14
CA LEU A 155 -13.16 13.07 3.79
C LEU A 155 -14.31 12.37 4.53
N ALA A 156 -15.26 11.81 3.79
CA ALA A 156 -16.47 11.19 4.36
C ALA A 156 -16.19 9.92 5.19
N THR A 157 -15.05 9.26 4.95
CA THR A 157 -14.61 8.05 5.66
C THR A 157 -13.52 8.33 6.70
N GLY A 158 -13.16 9.60 6.94
CA GLY A 158 -11.95 9.98 7.69
C GLY A 158 -11.95 9.65 9.19
N ASP A 159 -13.09 9.29 9.76
CA ASP A 159 -13.25 8.83 11.14
C ASP A 159 -13.41 7.30 11.25
N ALA A 160 -13.29 6.56 10.14
CA ALA A 160 -13.35 5.11 10.17
C ALA A 160 -12.08 4.48 10.76
N HIS A 161 -12.24 3.39 11.50
CA HIS A 161 -11.13 2.68 12.16
C HIS A 161 -10.95 1.23 11.70
N SER A 162 -11.79 0.77 10.77
CA SER A 162 -11.70 -0.55 10.14
C SER A 162 -12.10 -0.48 8.68
N GLU A 163 -11.63 -1.44 7.89
CA GLU A 163 -11.99 -1.55 6.47
C GLU A 163 -13.50 -1.71 6.29
N GLU A 164 -14.16 -2.50 7.13
CA GLU A 164 -15.61 -2.70 7.06
C GLU A 164 -16.39 -1.42 7.40
N GLU A 165 -15.93 -0.65 8.40
CA GLU A 165 -16.54 0.64 8.72
C GLU A 165 -16.35 1.65 7.58
N ALA A 166 -15.13 1.74 7.03
CA ALA A 166 -14.83 2.63 5.92
C ALA A 166 -15.61 2.25 4.65
N ALA A 167 -15.76 0.96 4.39
CA ALA A 167 -16.57 0.45 3.29
C ALA A 167 -18.06 0.75 3.48
N ALA A 168 -18.59 0.58 4.69
CA ALA A 168 -19.97 0.91 5.01
C ALA A 168 -20.25 2.40 4.77
N LYS A 169 -19.38 3.29 5.26
CA LYS A 169 -19.47 4.74 5.02
C LYS A 169 -19.33 5.09 3.53
N GLY A 170 -18.41 4.44 2.83
CA GLY A 170 -18.24 4.63 1.38
C GLY A 170 -19.50 4.25 0.59
N ALA A 171 -20.17 3.15 0.96
CA ALA A 171 -21.41 2.73 0.31
C ALA A 171 -22.58 3.72 0.49
N GLU A 172 -22.56 4.58 1.50
CA GLU A 172 -23.58 5.62 1.70
C GLU A 172 -23.42 6.80 0.72
N LEU A 173 -22.27 6.90 0.04
CA LEU A 173 -21.96 7.96 -0.93
C LEU A 173 -22.29 7.59 -2.38
N SER A 174 -22.51 6.29 -2.65
CA SER A 174 -22.77 5.71 -3.98
C SER A 174 -24.21 5.89 -4.46
#